data_AF-A0A5K1DQC7-F1
#
_entry.id   AF-A0A5K1DQC7-F1
#
_cell.length_a   1.000
_cell.length_b   1.000
_cell.length_c   1.000
_cell.angle_alpha   90.00
_cell.angle_beta   90.00
_cell.angle_gamma   90.00
#
_symmetry.space_group_name_H-M   'P 1'
#
loop_
_entity.id
_entity.type
_entity.pdbx_description
1 polymer ?
#
loop_
_entity_poly.entity_id
_entity_poly.type
_entity_poly.pdbx_seq_one_letter_code
_entity_poly.pdbx_strand_id
1 'polypeptide(L)'
;VHEYIDVVSYGNAGSCERTIIDIDFRSHFEIARAVESYDAMLNALPLVYIGSISKLKQLLQVMVEAAKSSLKQNSMPFPPWRSLAYLQSKWQSAYERKVNVDDQKVCSSCFDHNQCVEHLKRMKTFLQSETEVERLFKPIINESNWRVKIDGGRRLVYGS
;
A
#
# COMPACT_ATOMS: atom_id res chain seq x y z
N VAL A 1 -6.27 -19.99 -0.25
CA VAL A 1 -5.25 -19.69 -1.29
C VAL A 1 -5.12 -18.18 -1.32
N HIS A 2 -3.91 -17.63 -1.29
CA HIS A 2 -3.71 -16.19 -1.47
C HIS A 2 -3.15 -15.98 -2.87
N GLU A 3 -3.72 -15.02 -3.57
CA GLU A 3 -3.35 -14.67 -4.93
C GLU A 3 -2.65 -13.31 -4.89
N TYR A 4 -1.45 -13.26 -5.44
CA TYR A 4 -0.70 -12.03 -5.68
C TYR A 4 -0.03 -12.14 -7.04
N ILE A 5 0.27 -10.99 -7.65
CA ILE A 5 0.97 -10.96 -8.92
C ILE A 5 2.45 -10.75 -8.65
N ASP A 6 3.29 -11.58 -9.27
CA ASP A 6 4.74 -11.53 -9.16
C ASP A 6 5.32 -11.19 -10.53
N VAL A 7 5.96 -10.03 -10.63
CA VAL A 7 6.56 -9.53 -11.87
C VAL A 7 8.07 -9.67 -11.75
N VAL A 8 8.64 -10.49 -12.64
CA VAL A 8 10.09 -10.63 -12.77
C VAL A 8 10.55 -9.82 -13.99
N SER A 9 11.31 -8.76 -13.75
CA SER A 9 11.95 -7.97 -14.80
C SER A 9 13.40 -8.44 -14.98
N TYR A 10 13.77 -8.74 -16.22
CA TYR A 10 15.14 -9.09 -16.59
C TYR A 10 15.83 -7.85 -17.17
N GLY A 11 16.79 -7.31 -16.43
CA GLY A 11 17.62 -6.20 -16.91
C GLY A 11 18.71 -6.69 -17.87
N ASN A 12 19.21 -5.78 -18.71
CA ASN A 12 20.23 -6.05 -19.74
C ASN A 12 21.55 -6.64 -19.19
N ALA A 13 21.78 -6.57 -17.87
CA ALA A 13 22.98 -7.06 -17.18
C ALA A 13 22.76 -8.37 -16.40
N GLY A 14 21.68 -9.11 -16.68
CA GLY A 14 21.38 -10.37 -15.96
C GLY A 14 20.81 -10.16 -14.55
N SER A 15 20.49 -8.93 -14.16
CA SER A 15 19.77 -8.61 -12.93
C SER A 15 18.30 -9.01 -13.06
N CYS A 16 17.82 -9.83 -12.14
CA CYS A 16 16.42 -10.20 -12.00
C CYS A 16 15.81 -9.38 -10.87
N GLU A 17 14.94 -8.42 -11.19
CA GLU A 17 14.20 -7.65 -10.19
C GLU A 17 12.80 -8.23 -10.01
N ARG A 18 12.51 -8.68 -8.78
CA ARG A 18 11.22 -9.26 -8.39
C ARG A 18 10.34 -8.21 -7.72
N THR A 19 9.21 -7.90 -8.34
CA THR A 19 8.21 -6.95 -7.85
C THR A 19 6.93 -7.68 -7.47
N ILE A 20 6.43 -7.42 -6.27
CA ILE A 20 5.18 -7.97 -5.76
C ILE A 20 4.08 -6.94 -5.95
N ILE A 21 2.94 -7.40 -6.48
CA ILE A 21 1.71 -6.63 -6.58
C ILE A 21 0.62 -7.35 -5.77
N ASP A 22 0.09 -6.66 -4.77
CA ASP A 22 -1.02 -7.12 -3.93
C ASP A 22 -2.14 -6.08 -3.97
N ILE A 23 -3.29 -6.44 -4.53
CA ILE A 23 -4.42 -5.53 -4.76
C ILE A 23 -5.23 -5.23 -3.49
N ASP A 24 -5.05 -6.03 -2.43
CA ASP A 24 -5.79 -5.90 -1.18
C ASP A 24 -4.81 -5.89 0.00
N PHE A 25 -3.75 -5.10 -0.12
CA PHE A 25 -2.65 -5.13 0.83
C PHE A 25 -3.09 -4.70 2.24
N ARG A 26 -3.96 -3.69 2.33
CA ARG A 26 -4.40 -3.11 3.61
C ARG A 26 -5.17 -4.10 4.49
N SER A 27 -6.03 -4.95 3.91
CA SER A 27 -6.85 -5.92 4.66
C SER A 27 -6.00 -6.93 5.45
N HIS A 28 -4.75 -7.13 5.02
CA HIS A 28 -3.76 -7.96 5.71
C HIS A 28 -3.30 -7.43 7.06
N PHE A 29 -3.69 -6.21 7.45
CA PHE A 29 -3.29 -5.57 8.70
C PHE A 29 -4.47 -5.16 9.58
N GLU A 30 -5.70 -5.41 9.16
CA GLU A 30 -6.87 -5.13 10.02
C GLU A 30 -6.84 -5.98 11.31
N ILE A 31 -7.06 -5.34 12.46
CA ILE A 31 -7.10 -5.98 13.77
C ILE A 31 -8.34 -5.53 14.54
N ALA A 32 -8.84 -6.40 15.42
CA ALA A 32 -9.93 -6.02 16.32
C ALA A 32 -9.43 -5.03 17.38
N ARG A 33 -10.24 -4.01 17.67
CA ARG A 33 -9.95 -2.99 18.70
C ARG A 33 -8.57 -2.36 18.46
N ALA A 34 -8.36 -1.85 17.25
CA ALA A 34 -7.20 -1.01 16.98
C ALA A 34 -7.24 0.25 17.86
N VAL A 35 -6.06 0.74 18.25
CA VAL A 35 -5.92 2.07 18.84
C VAL A 35 -5.85 3.11 17.71
N GLU A 36 -6.24 4.35 17.98
CA GLU A 36 -6.31 5.41 16.95
C GLU A 36 -4.98 5.60 16.19
N SER A 37 -3.84 5.46 16.86
CA SER A 37 -2.52 5.56 16.22
C SER A 37 -2.23 4.40 15.25
N TYR A 38 -2.79 3.21 15.51
CA TYR A 38 -2.72 2.08 14.60
C TYR A 38 -3.60 2.31 13.37
N ASP A 39 -4.82 2.79 13.57
CA ASP A 39 -5.74 3.11 12.47
C ASP A 39 -5.18 4.22 11.56
N ALA A 40 -4.49 5.21 12.13
CA ALA A 40 -3.79 6.22 11.33
C ALA A 40 -2.70 5.60 10.43
N MET A 41 -1.91 4.66 10.95
CA MET A 41 -0.90 3.93 10.16
C MET A 41 -1.56 3.04 9.09
N LEU A 42 -2.62 2.31 9.45
CA LEU A 42 -3.37 1.46 8.54
C LEU A 42 -3.98 2.26 7.39
N ASN A 43 -4.52 3.44 7.67
CA ASN A 43 -5.07 4.34 6.66
C ASN A 43 -4.01 4.99 5.76
N ALA A 44 -2.78 5.10 6.23
CA ALA A 44 -1.65 5.58 5.45
C ALA A 44 -1.08 4.51 4.49
N LEU A 45 -1.36 3.21 4.73
CA LEU A 45 -0.91 2.14 3.83
C LEU A 45 -1.58 2.24 2.45
N PRO A 46 -0.87 1.92 1.36
CA PRO A 46 -1.50 1.82 0.05
C PRO A 46 -2.52 0.67 0.02
N LEU A 47 -3.65 0.87 -0.68
CA LEU A 47 -4.64 -0.20 -0.93
C LEU A 47 -4.02 -1.30 -1.79
N VAL A 48 -3.36 -0.89 -2.87
CA VAL A 48 -2.60 -1.77 -3.77
C VAL A 48 -1.10 -1.58 -3.48
N TYR A 49 -0.44 -2.62 -3.00
CA TYR A 49 1.00 -2.62 -2.83
C TYR A 49 1.68 -2.97 -4.16
N ILE A 50 2.65 -2.17 -4.57
CA ILE A 50 3.53 -2.44 -5.72
C ILE A 50 4.95 -2.13 -5.27
N GLY A 51 5.81 -3.15 -5.16
CA GLY A 51 7.19 -2.92 -4.77
C GLY A 51 8.05 -4.16 -4.64
N SER A 52 9.34 -3.95 -4.39
CA SER A 52 10.30 -5.03 -4.23
C SER A 52 10.07 -5.80 -2.92
N ILE A 53 10.57 -7.03 -2.87
CA ILE A 53 10.50 -7.88 -1.67
C ILE A 53 11.18 -7.22 -0.47
N SER A 54 12.28 -6.50 -0.69
CA SER A 54 13.01 -5.82 0.39
C SER A 54 12.17 -4.73 1.05
N LYS A 55 11.47 -3.92 0.23
CA LYS A 55 10.54 -2.90 0.74
C LYS A 55 9.35 -3.53 1.46
N LEU A 56 8.83 -4.63 0.92
CA LEU A 56 7.73 -5.38 1.53
C LEU A 56 8.12 -5.84 2.93
N LYS A 57 9.29 -6.47 3.09
CA LYS A 57 9.79 -6.93 4.40
C LYS A 57 9.85 -5.82 5.44
N GLN A 58 10.33 -4.63 5.08
CA GLN A 58 10.40 -3.49 5.99
C GLN A 58 8.99 -3.04 6.40
N LEU A 59 8.07 -2.97 5.44
CA LEU A 59 6.68 -2.58 5.71
C LEU A 59 5.98 -3.60 6.62
N LEU A 60 6.16 -4.89 6.36
CA LEU A 60 5.64 -5.97 7.21
C LEU A 60 6.17 -5.86 8.64
N GLN A 61 7.46 -5.57 8.82
CA GLN A 61 8.06 -5.42 10.14
C GLN A 61 7.38 -4.30 10.94
N VAL A 62 7.30 -3.10 10.35
CA VAL A 62 6.71 -1.92 10.99
C VAL A 62 5.25 -2.17 11.37
N MET A 63 4.46 -2.73 10.46
CA MET A 63 3.04 -2.98 10.71
C MET A 63 2.80 -4.05 11.77
N VAL A 64 3.64 -5.10 11.82
CA VAL A 64 3.53 -6.15 12.85
C VAL A 64 3.89 -5.61 14.23
N GLU A 65 4.91 -4.77 14.34
CA GLU A 65 5.29 -4.12 15.60
C GLU A 65 4.22 -3.15 16.09
N ALA A 66 3.65 -2.36 15.19
CA ALA A 66 2.52 -1.50 15.46
C ALA A 66 1.30 -2.30 15.94
N ALA A 67 0.98 -3.41 15.27
CA ALA A 67 -0.15 -4.26 15.63
C ALA A 67 0.05 -4.92 17.00
N LYS A 68 1.26 -5.41 17.30
CA LYS A 68 1.62 -5.94 18.62
C LYS A 68 1.44 -4.88 19.71
N SER A 69 1.87 -3.66 19.45
CA SER A 69 1.75 -2.56 20.42
C SER A 69 0.29 -2.20 20.68
N SER A 70 -0.53 -2.10 19.62
CA SER A 70 -1.98 -1.85 19.73
C SER A 70 -2.69 -2.94 20.51
N LEU A 71 -2.45 -4.22 20.18
CA LEU A 71 -3.11 -5.35 20.84
C LEU A 71 -2.68 -5.49 22.30
N LYS A 72 -1.40 -5.23 22.60
CA LYS A 72 -0.89 -5.23 23.97
C LYS A 72 -1.57 -4.17 24.84
N GLN A 73 -1.81 -2.97 24.31
CA GLN A 73 -2.53 -1.91 25.03
C GLN A 73 -3.98 -2.29 25.36
N ASN A 74 -4.61 -3.09 24.50
CA ASN A 74 -5.97 -3.59 24.69
C ASN A 74 -6.04 -4.99 25.35
N SER A 75 -4.93 -5.50 25.90
CA SER A 75 -4.83 -6.83 26.51
C SER A 75 -5.33 -7.98 25.61
N MET A 76 -5.18 -7.83 24.30
CA MET A 76 -5.61 -8.80 23.29
C MET A 76 -4.44 -9.70 22.87
N PRO A 77 -4.65 -11.03 22.73
CA PRO A 77 -3.61 -11.93 22.25
C PRO A 77 -3.27 -11.64 20.79
N PHE A 78 -1.98 -11.71 20.46
CA PHE A 78 -1.51 -11.49 19.09
C PHE A 78 -1.77 -12.74 18.23
N PRO A 79 -2.57 -12.65 17.15
CA PRO A 79 -2.90 -13.81 16.36
C PRO A 79 -1.70 -14.34 15.56
N PRO A 80 -1.47 -15.67 15.50
CA PRO A 80 -0.30 -16.25 14.86
C PRO A 80 -0.23 -15.99 13.35
N TRP A 81 -1.37 -15.88 12.67
CA TRP A 81 -1.45 -15.55 11.24
C TRP A 81 -1.10 -14.08 10.93
N ARG A 82 -1.04 -13.20 11.94
CA ARG A 82 -0.49 -11.84 11.78
C ARG A 82 1.00 -11.78 12.13
N SER A 83 1.64 -12.91 12.45
CA SER A 83 3.08 -12.92 12.72
C SER A 83 3.87 -12.54 11.47
N LEU A 84 5.00 -11.88 11.70
CA LEU A 84 5.92 -11.52 10.63
C LEU A 84 6.34 -12.74 9.81
N ALA A 85 6.61 -13.87 10.45
CA ALA A 85 6.99 -15.11 9.78
C ALA A 85 5.88 -15.58 8.82
N TYR A 86 4.63 -15.61 9.28
CA TYR A 86 3.50 -16.01 8.44
C TYR A 86 3.30 -15.06 7.26
N LEU A 87 3.34 -13.75 7.51
CA LEU A 87 3.23 -12.73 6.48
C LEU A 87 4.39 -12.84 5.47
N GLN A 88 5.63 -12.96 5.93
CA GLN A 88 6.78 -13.14 5.03
C GLN A 88 6.65 -14.39 4.16
N SER A 89 6.25 -15.53 4.73
CA SER A 89 6.02 -16.77 3.99
C SER A 89 4.88 -16.64 2.97
N LYS A 90 3.87 -15.80 3.25
CA LYS A 90 2.75 -15.56 2.35
C LYS A 90 3.21 -15.02 0.98
N TRP A 91 4.14 -14.07 0.96
CA TRP A 91 4.68 -13.49 -0.28
C TRP A 91 6.03 -14.09 -0.75
N GLN A 92 6.71 -14.88 0.08
CA GLN A 92 8.03 -15.48 -0.26
C GLN A 92 8.01 -17.00 -0.45
N SER A 93 6.90 -17.69 -0.18
CA SER A 93 6.80 -19.12 -0.43
C SER A 93 7.04 -19.44 -1.91
N ALA A 94 7.68 -20.59 -2.16
CA ALA A 94 7.86 -21.11 -3.50
C ALA A 94 6.47 -21.39 -4.10
N TYR A 95 6.03 -20.51 -5.00
CA TYR A 95 4.76 -20.65 -5.70
C TYR A 95 5.02 -21.17 -7.12
N GLU A 96 4.14 -22.04 -7.60
CA GLU A 96 4.18 -22.47 -9.00
C GLU A 96 3.74 -21.31 -9.89
N ARG A 97 4.72 -20.69 -10.58
CA ARG A 97 4.41 -19.65 -11.57
C ARG A 97 3.55 -20.26 -12.66
N LYS A 98 2.28 -19.83 -12.74
CA LYS A 98 1.47 -19.95 -13.96
C LYS A 98 2.03 -18.99 -14.99
N VAL A 99 3.11 -19.40 -15.66
CA VAL A 99 3.61 -18.68 -16.83
C VAL A 99 2.65 -19.00 -17.95
N ASN A 100 1.79 -18.04 -18.33
CA ASN A 100 1.14 -18.10 -19.64
C ASN A 100 2.25 -17.88 -20.67
N VAL A 101 2.86 -18.99 -21.12
CA VAL A 101 3.77 -19.00 -22.26
C VAL A 101 2.90 -18.95 -23.51
N ASP A 102 2.26 -17.82 -23.76
CA ASP A 102 1.60 -17.55 -25.04
C ASP A 102 2.12 -16.21 -25.57
N ASP A 103 2.88 -16.32 -26.65
CA ASP A 103 3.40 -15.29 -27.56
C ASP A 103 4.26 -14.14 -27.00
N GLN A 104 5.52 -14.44 -26.70
CA GLN A 104 6.61 -13.49 -26.94
C GLN A 104 7.11 -13.60 -28.38
N LYS A 105 6.32 -13.10 -29.33
CA LYS A 105 6.86 -12.58 -30.59
C LYS A 105 7.15 -11.10 -30.40
N VAL A 106 8.22 -10.80 -29.66
CA VAL A 106 8.75 -9.44 -29.56
C VAL A 106 9.24 -9.05 -30.95
N CYS A 107 8.47 -8.21 -31.64
CA CYS A 107 8.93 -7.57 -32.86
C CYS A 107 10.01 -6.55 -32.48
N SER A 108 11.28 -6.93 -32.61
CA SER A 108 12.45 -6.09 -32.34
C SER A 108 12.67 -4.96 -33.36
N SER A 109 11.61 -4.49 -34.02
CA SER A 109 11.73 -3.36 -34.95
C SER A 109 10.44 -2.54 -34.97
N CYS A 110 10.19 -1.74 -33.93
CA CYS A 110 9.32 -0.59 -34.08
C CYS A 110 10.14 0.58 -34.63
N PHE A 111 10.31 0.61 -35.95
CA PHE A 111 10.79 1.81 -36.64
C PHE A 111 9.84 2.97 -36.30
N ASP A 112 10.43 4.10 -35.87
CA ASP A 112 9.76 5.32 -35.39
C ASP A 112 8.38 5.56 -36.00
N HIS A 113 7.33 5.13 -35.28
CA HIS A 113 5.97 5.28 -35.76
C HIS A 113 5.42 6.63 -35.29
N ASN A 114 5.45 7.61 -36.20
CA ASN A 114 5.00 8.99 -35.94
C ASN A 114 3.56 9.07 -35.38
N GLN A 115 2.72 8.05 -35.61
CA GLN A 115 1.35 8.02 -35.08
C GLN A 115 1.30 7.65 -33.58
N CYS A 116 2.33 7.01 -33.02
CA CYS A 116 2.38 6.68 -31.59
C CYS A 116 2.41 7.91 -30.70
N VAL A 117 3.02 9.02 -31.16
CA VAL A 117 3.04 10.30 -30.44
C VAL A 117 1.63 10.88 -30.33
N GLU A 118 0.86 10.84 -31.41
CA GLU A 118 -0.53 11.32 -31.41
C GLU A 118 -1.45 10.44 -30.57
N HIS A 119 -1.28 9.11 -30.66
CA HIS A 119 -1.99 8.18 -29.78
C HIS A 119 -1.65 8.38 -28.30
N LEU A 120 -0.37 8.61 -27.97
CA LEU A 120 0.07 8.90 -26.60
C LEU A 120 -0.52 10.21 -26.08
N LYS A 121 -0.54 11.27 -26.90
CA LYS A 121 -1.19 12.54 -26.54
C LYS A 121 -2.67 12.33 -26.23
N ARG A 122 -3.38 11.59 -27.08
CA ARG A 122 -4.81 11.29 -26.90
C ARG A 122 -5.08 10.45 -25.66
N MET A 123 -4.27 9.43 -25.41
CA MET A 123 -4.36 8.62 -24.19
C MET A 123 -4.08 9.46 -22.95
N LYS A 124 -3.06 10.32 -22.98
CA LYS A 124 -2.74 11.22 -21.87
C LYS A 124 -3.91 12.17 -21.56
N THR A 125 -4.55 12.74 -22.59
CA THR A 125 -5.75 13.58 -22.38
C THR A 125 -6.91 12.79 -21.78
N PHE A 126 -7.10 11.54 -22.20
CA PHE A 126 -8.15 10.67 -21.69
C PHE A 126 -7.94 10.32 -20.21
N LEU A 127 -6.75 9.83 -19.84
CA LEU A 127 -6.42 9.49 -18.45
C LEU A 127 -6.46 10.71 -17.52
N GLN A 128 -6.03 11.88 -18.00
CA GLN A 128 -6.14 13.13 -17.24
C GLN A 128 -7.61 13.48 -16.94
N SER A 129 -8.49 13.31 -17.92
CA SER A 129 -9.93 13.57 -17.74
C SER A 129 -10.58 12.61 -16.74
N GLU A 130 -10.18 11.34 -16.68
CA GLU A 130 -10.70 10.39 -15.66
C GLU A 130 -10.27 10.77 -14.24
N THR A 131 -9.04 11.26 -14.06
CA THR A 131 -8.57 11.70 -12.73
C THR A 131 -9.18 13.02 -12.24
N GLU A 132 -9.84 13.80 -13.10
CA GLU A 132 -10.56 15.02 -12.74
C GLU A 132 -11.99 14.71 -12.30
N VAL A 133 -12.63 13.71 -12.92
CA VAL A 133 -13.93 13.18 -12.51
C VAL A 133 -13.85 12.47 -11.14
N GLU A 134 -12.78 11.70 -10.86
CA GLU A 134 -12.56 11.12 -9.51
C GLU A 134 -12.25 12.17 -8.43
N ARG A 135 -11.61 13.29 -8.78
CA ARG A 135 -11.39 14.39 -7.82
C ARG A 135 -12.67 15.15 -7.49
N LEU A 136 -13.69 15.09 -8.33
CA LEU A 136 -15.01 15.67 -8.06
C LEU A 136 -15.81 14.88 -7.00
N PHE A 137 -15.45 13.62 -6.73
CA PHE A 137 -16.12 12.75 -5.76
C PHE A 137 -15.35 12.54 -4.45
N LYS A 138 -14.31 13.34 -4.16
CA LYS A 138 -13.73 13.36 -2.82
C LYS A 138 -14.67 14.10 -1.86
N PRO A 139 -15.11 13.48 -0.74
CA PRO A 139 -15.91 14.19 0.23
C PRO A 139 -15.08 15.34 0.80
N ILE A 140 -15.72 16.51 0.85
CA ILE A 140 -15.22 17.72 1.48
C ILE A 140 -14.99 17.40 2.96
N ILE A 141 -13.77 17.06 3.35
CA ILE A 141 -13.36 17.16 4.75
C ILE A 141 -12.93 18.62 4.93
N ASN A 142 -13.84 19.37 5.54
CA ASN A 142 -13.70 20.77 5.90
C ASN A 142 -12.49 20.97 6.83
N GLU A 143 -11.43 21.56 6.28
CA GLU A 143 -10.34 22.19 7.02
C GLU A 143 -10.87 23.43 7.73
N SER A 144 -11.37 23.27 8.95
CA SER A 144 -11.42 24.39 9.88
C SER A 144 -11.19 23.92 11.30
N ASN A 145 -10.05 24.37 11.84
CA ASN A 145 -9.87 24.83 13.21
C ASN A 145 -9.09 23.91 14.16
N TRP A 146 -7.75 23.90 14.05
CA TRP A 146 -6.89 23.78 15.24
C TRP A 146 -5.68 24.72 15.13
N ARG A 147 -5.96 26.02 15.28
CA ARG A 147 -4.94 26.99 15.68
C ARG A 147 -4.48 26.63 17.09
N VAL A 148 -3.17 26.45 17.23
CA VAL A 148 -2.43 26.47 18.49
C VAL A 148 -2.87 27.68 19.35
N LYS A 149 -3.26 27.42 20.60
CA LYS A 149 -2.95 28.29 21.74
C LYS A 149 -2.75 27.43 22.99
N ILE A 150 -1.49 27.25 23.33
CA ILE A 150 -0.98 26.82 24.63
C ILE A 150 -1.09 28.00 25.62
N ASP A 151 -1.43 27.65 26.86
CA ASP A 151 -1.20 28.33 28.14
C ASP A 151 -2.17 29.43 28.65
N GLY A 152 -2.37 29.40 29.97
CA GLY A 152 -2.88 30.54 30.76
C GLY A 152 -3.93 30.17 31.81
N GLY A 153 -3.48 29.78 33.01
CA GLY A 153 -4.33 29.21 34.07
C GLY A 153 -5.29 30.16 34.82
N ARG A 154 -6.03 29.57 35.77
CA ARG A 154 -6.26 30.09 37.14
C ARG A 154 -7.24 29.22 37.95
N ARG A 155 -6.68 28.61 39.02
CA ARG A 155 -7.21 28.38 40.38
C ARG A 155 -8.52 29.09 40.74
N LEU A 156 -9.52 28.38 41.30
CA LEU A 156 -10.34 28.73 42.50
C LEU A 156 -11.00 27.42 43.03
N VAL A 157 -10.66 26.81 44.19
CA VAL A 157 -11.03 27.01 45.61
C VAL A 157 -12.53 27.10 46.00
N TYR A 158 -12.88 26.30 47.04
CA TYR A 158 -14.09 26.19 47.91
C TYR A 158 -15.36 25.60 47.28
N GLY A 159 -16.19 24.77 47.92
CA GLY A 159 -16.50 24.36 49.31
C GLY A 159 -17.95 23.79 49.21
N SER A 160 -18.37 22.74 49.92
CA SER A 160 -18.58 22.59 51.37
C SER A 160 -18.80 21.11 51.71
#